data_AF-A0A7R8XJE6-F1
#
_entry.id   AF-A0A7R8XJE6-F1
#
_cell.length_a   1.000
_cell.length_b   1.000
_cell.length_c   1.000
_cell.angle_alpha   90.00
_cell.angle_beta   90.00
_cell.angle_gamma   90.00
#
_symmetry.space_group_name_H-M   'P 1'
#
loop_
_entity.id
_entity.type
_entity.pdbx_description
1 polymer ?
#
loop_
_entity_poly.entity_id
_entity_poly.type
_entity_poly.pdbx_seq_one_letter_code
_entity_poly.pdbx_strand_id
1 'polypeptide(L)'
;MLSSLWLIICATWMQVVRGELFTALVDLEGLLVTERELINNINAYLQAEEEKLHRVKRFLMHYQTLHEEASKNAQDFLANPVNAYLLVKRLTKDWRAVESVMSENVGQSFVQNITGSEVLRFPDDEDLSGAAIALIRLQDTYKLETGAIAKGHLQGAQLSQELTG
;
A
#
# COMPACT_ATOMS: atom_id res chain seq x y z
N MET A 1 -57.11 -5.88 -16.81
CA MET A 1 -56.00 -6.82 -17.05
C MET A 1 -54.67 -6.14 -17.39
N LEU A 2 -54.62 -5.09 -18.21
CA LEU A 2 -53.36 -4.37 -18.50
C LEU A 2 -52.79 -3.57 -17.31
N SER A 3 -53.63 -2.98 -16.44
CA SER A 3 -53.18 -2.23 -15.26
C SER A 3 -52.56 -3.12 -14.17
N SER A 4 -53.10 -4.33 -13.97
CA SER A 4 -52.55 -5.34 -13.07
C SER A 4 -51.20 -5.86 -13.56
N LEU A 5 -51.00 -5.99 -14.88
CA LEU A 5 -49.72 -6.35 -15.48
C LEU A 5 -48.66 -5.26 -15.26
N TRP A 6 -49.01 -3.99 -15.41
CA TRP A 6 -48.11 -2.86 -15.12
C TRP A 6 -47.71 -2.77 -13.64
N LEU A 7 -48.64 -3.04 -12.72
CA LEU A 7 -48.33 -3.07 -11.28
C LEU A 7 -47.41 -4.23 -10.91
N ILE A 8 -47.59 -5.41 -11.54
CA ILE A 8 -46.71 -6.57 -11.35
C ILE A 8 -45.32 -6.30 -11.94
N ILE A 9 -45.24 -5.64 -13.10
CA ILE A 9 -43.97 -5.22 -13.71
C ILE A 9 -43.28 -4.19 -12.81
N CYS A 10 -43.96 -3.15 -12.35
CA CYS A 10 -43.35 -2.19 -11.42
C CYS A 10 -42.90 -2.84 -10.10
N ALA A 11 -43.69 -3.76 -9.53
CA ALA A 11 -43.34 -4.44 -8.28
C ALA A 11 -42.13 -5.37 -8.45
N THR A 12 -42.02 -6.09 -9.57
CA THR A 12 -40.87 -6.95 -9.87
C THR A 12 -39.60 -6.13 -10.09
N TRP A 13 -39.68 -4.98 -10.76
CA TRP A 13 -38.54 -4.08 -10.96
C TRP A 13 -38.07 -3.44 -9.66
N MET A 14 -39.00 -3.13 -8.74
CA MET A 14 -38.66 -2.59 -7.42
C MET A 14 -37.90 -3.60 -6.53
N GLN A 15 -38.17 -4.90 -6.69
CA GLN A 15 -37.46 -5.94 -5.96
C GLN A 15 -36.04 -6.19 -6.50
N VAL A 16 -35.85 -6.13 -7.82
CA VAL A 16 -34.53 -6.29 -8.46
C VAL A 16 -33.58 -5.16 -8.03
N VAL A 17 -34.03 -3.89 -8.11
CA VAL A 17 -33.20 -2.73 -7.75
C VAL A 17 -32.77 -2.75 -6.27
N ARG A 18 -33.64 -3.26 -5.38
CA ARG A 18 -33.28 -3.42 -3.96
C ARG A 18 -32.22 -4.50 -3.77
N GLY A 19 -32.33 -5.63 -4.47
CA GLY A 19 -31.34 -6.70 -4.44
C GLY A 19 -29.95 -6.22 -4.86
N GLU A 20 -29.87 -5.49 -5.97
CA GLU A 20 -28.63 -4.93 -6.51
C GLU A 20 -27.96 -3.94 -5.54
N LEU A 21 -28.74 -3.09 -4.86
CA LEU A 21 -28.21 -2.16 -3.86
C LEU A 21 -27.59 -2.87 -2.66
N PHE A 22 -28.25 -3.90 -2.13
CA PHE A 22 -27.72 -4.67 -1.01
C PHE A 22 -26.47 -5.47 -1.40
N THR A 23 -26.43 -6.02 -2.62
CA THR A 23 -25.24 -6.70 -3.15
C THR A 23 -24.08 -5.72 -3.32
N ALA A 24 -24.30 -4.54 -3.91
CA ALA A 24 -23.25 -3.54 -4.07
C ALA A 24 -22.69 -3.05 -2.71
N LEU A 25 -23.53 -2.94 -1.69
CA LEU A 25 -23.09 -2.56 -0.34
C LEU A 25 -22.20 -3.65 0.28
N VAL A 26 -22.58 -4.92 0.17
CA VAL A 26 -21.77 -6.06 0.64
C VAL A 26 -20.43 -6.12 -0.11
N ASP A 27 -20.43 -5.86 -1.41
CA ASP A 27 -19.21 -5.83 -2.22
C ASP A 27 -18.28 -4.67 -1.77
N LEU A 28 -18.81 -3.48 -1.51
CA LEU A 28 -18.05 -2.34 -0.98
C LEU A 28 -17.49 -2.62 0.43
N GLU A 29 -18.25 -3.29 1.30
CA GLU A 29 -17.72 -3.75 2.61
C GLU A 29 -16.55 -4.72 2.44
N GLY A 30 -16.60 -5.60 1.43
CA GLY A 30 -15.48 -6.47 1.05
C GLY A 30 -14.24 -5.70 0.58
N LEU A 31 -14.41 -4.58 -0.12
CA LEU A 31 -13.29 -3.71 -0.50
C LEU A 31 -12.62 -3.07 0.72
N LEU A 32 -13.37 -2.69 1.76
CA LEU A 32 -12.78 -2.18 3.01
C LEU A 32 -11.96 -3.25 3.75
N VAL A 33 -12.37 -4.52 3.68
CA VAL A 33 -11.56 -5.63 4.20
C VAL A 33 -10.27 -5.77 3.38
N THR A 34 -10.37 -5.65 2.06
CA THR A 34 -9.20 -5.72 1.17
C THR A 34 -8.21 -4.59 1.45
N GLU A 35 -8.70 -3.37 1.62
CA GLU A 35 -7.89 -2.20 2.00
C GLU A 35 -7.19 -2.40 3.34
N ARG A 36 -7.88 -2.97 4.35
CA ARG A 36 -7.27 -3.28 5.64
C ARG A 36 -6.10 -4.26 5.52
N GLU A 37 -6.25 -5.32 4.74
CA GLU A 37 -5.17 -6.29 4.50
C GLU A 37 -4.02 -5.68 3.71
N LEU A 38 -4.30 -4.79 2.76
CA LEU A 38 -3.28 -4.01 2.06
C LEU A 38 -2.46 -3.17 3.06
N ILE A 39 -3.13 -2.44 3.97
CA ILE A 39 -2.46 -1.65 5.02
C ILE A 39 -1.59 -2.54 5.90
N ASN A 40 -2.11 -3.69 6.34
CA ASN A 40 -1.35 -4.63 7.17
C ASN A 40 -0.09 -5.13 6.45
N ASN A 41 -0.21 -5.46 5.16
CA ASN A 41 0.92 -5.93 4.37
C ASN A 41 1.97 -4.83 4.15
N ILE A 42 1.53 -3.59 3.85
CA ILE A 42 2.44 -2.43 3.76
C ILE A 42 3.17 -2.19 5.08
N ASN A 43 2.48 -2.29 6.22
CA ASN A 43 3.11 -2.16 7.54
C ASN A 43 4.16 -3.26 7.78
N ALA A 44 3.87 -4.51 7.42
CA ALA A 44 4.82 -5.61 7.54
C ALA A 44 6.05 -5.42 6.63
N TYR A 45 5.83 -4.93 5.40
CA TYR A 45 6.91 -4.55 4.49
C TYR A 45 7.80 -3.45 5.10
N LEU A 46 7.21 -2.38 5.62
CA LEU A 46 7.95 -1.29 6.25
C LEU A 46 8.79 -1.79 7.43
N GLN A 47 8.23 -2.64 8.29
CA GLN A 47 8.98 -3.25 9.39
C GLN A 47 10.19 -4.05 8.89
N ALA A 48 10.01 -4.88 7.86
CA ALA A 48 11.10 -5.66 7.28
C ALA A 48 12.20 -4.78 6.64
N GLU A 49 11.82 -3.71 5.95
CA GLU A 49 12.78 -2.75 5.36
C GLU A 49 13.50 -1.94 6.46
N GLU A 50 12.80 -1.55 7.54
CA GLU A 50 13.41 -0.90 8.71
C GLU A 50 14.43 -1.82 9.39
N GLU A 51 14.12 -3.10 9.58
CA GLU A 51 15.06 -4.08 10.11
C GLU A 51 16.31 -4.22 9.23
N LYS A 52 16.13 -4.30 7.91
CA LYS A 52 17.23 -4.32 6.94
C LYS A 52 18.07 -3.04 7.05
N LEU A 53 17.43 -1.88 7.12
CA LEU A 53 18.10 -0.59 7.31
C LEU A 53 18.89 -0.56 8.63
N HIS A 54 18.34 -1.11 9.72
CA HIS A 54 19.05 -1.25 10.99
C HIS A 54 20.29 -2.14 10.88
N ARG A 55 20.24 -3.24 10.13
CA ARG A 55 21.42 -4.08 9.85
C ARG A 55 22.48 -3.28 9.09
N VAL A 56 22.10 -2.55 8.04
CA VAL A 56 23.01 -1.72 7.25
C VAL A 56 23.64 -0.61 8.09
N LYS A 57 22.86 0.07 8.93
CA LYS A 57 23.38 1.10 9.86
C LYS A 57 24.41 0.54 10.83
N ARG A 58 24.22 -0.68 11.35
CA ARG A 58 25.22 -1.33 12.22
C ARG A 58 26.54 -1.61 11.50
N PHE A 59 26.50 -2.05 10.24
CA PHE A 59 27.71 -2.19 9.43
C PHE A 59 28.40 -0.84 9.24
N LEU A 60 27.65 0.21 8.89
CA LEU A 60 28.20 1.55 8.72
C LEU A 60 28.93 2.02 10.00
N MET A 61 28.28 1.94 11.15
CA MET A 61 28.86 2.34 12.44
C MET A 61 30.14 1.55 12.75
N HIS A 62 30.13 0.24 12.54
CA HIS A 62 31.31 -0.60 12.78
C HIS A 62 32.49 -0.19 11.90
N TYR A 63 32.25 0.08 10.61
CA TYR A 63 33.30 0.50 9.68
C TYR A 63 33.82 1.89 10.02
N GLN A 64 32.94 2.81 10.44
CA GLN A 64 33.33 4.15 10.89
C GLN A 64 34.26 4.09 12.10
N THR A 65 33.89 3.34 13.14
CA THR A 65 34.73 3.19 14.34
C THR A 65 36.12 2.63 14.00
N LEU A 66 36.19 1.57 13.19
CA LEU A 66 37.46 0.98 12.79
C LEU A 66 38.29 1.92 11.91
N HIS A 67 37.64 2.71 11.07
CA HIS A 67 38.32 3.69 10.23
C HIS A 67 38.85 4.85 11.07
N GLU A 68 38.08 5.37 12.02
CA GLU A 68 38.53 6.44 12.92
C GLU A 68 39.75 6.03 13.74
N GLU A 69 39.79 4.79 14.25
CA GLU A 69 40.96 4.26 14.96
C GLU A 69 42.19 4.19 14.05
N ALA A 70 42.03 3.64 12.83
CA ALA A 70 43.12 3.54 11.86
C ALA A 70 43.61 4.91 11.38
N SER A 71 42.71 5.88 11.19
CA SER A 71 43.02 7.19 10.63
C SER A 71 43.73 8.13 11.60
N LYS A 72 43.66 7.90 12.92
CA LYS A 72 44.40 8.70 13.91
C LYS A 72 45.91 8.67 13.70
N ASN A 73 46.45 7.50 13.34
CA ASN A 73 47.86 7.34 12.96
C ASN A 73 48.02 6.14 12.01
N ALA A 74 47.73 6.39 10.74
CA ALA A 74 47.63 5.33 9.72
C ALA A 74 48.95 4.57 9.52
N GLN A 75 50.10 5.25 9.62
CA GLN A 75 51.39 4.63 9.39
C GLN A 75 51.71 3.60 10.49
N ASP A 76 51.54 3.97 11.76
CA ASP A 76 51.76 3.05 12.89
C ASP A 76 50.71 1.95 12.93
N PHE A 77 49.45 2.26 12.61
CA PHE A 77 48.38 1.27 12.54
C PHE A 77 48.66 0.20 11.48
N LEU A 78 49.09 0.60 10.27
CA LEU A 78 49.38 -0.31 9.16
C LEU A 78 50.75 -1.01 9.27
N ALA A 79 51.68 -0.46 10.06
CA ALA A 79 52.94 -1.14 10.39
C ALA A 79 52.69 -2.42 11.21
N ASN A 80 51.55 -2.52 11.91
CA ASN A 80 51.12 -3.76 12.54
C ASN A 80 50.53 -4.72 11.48
N PRO A 81 51.17 -5.89 11.22
CA PRO A 81 50.74 -6.81 10.17
C PRO A 81 49.34 -7.40 10.43
N VAL A 82 48.90 -7.52 11.69
CA VAL A 82 47.55 -7.97 12.02
C VAL A 82 46.52 -6.92 11.59
N ASN A 83 46.78 -5.66 11.86
CA ASN A 83 45.89 -4.56 11.46
C ASN A 83 45.80 -4.42 9.93
N ALA A 84 46.93 -4.53 9.23
CA ALA A 84 46.97 -4.54 7.78
C ALA A 84 46.15 -5.73 7.21
N TYR A 85 46.33 -6.93 7.76
CA TYR A 85 45.53 -8.10 7.38
C TYR A 85 44.03 -7.88 7.63
N LEU A 86 43.64 -7.36 8.80
CA LEU A 86 42.24 -7.11 9.14
C LEU A 86 41.60 -6.07 8.21
N LEU A 87 42.32 -5.02 7.82
CA LEU A 87 41.85 -4.06 6.83
C LEU A 87 41.58 -4.74 5.48
N VAL A 88 42.52 -5.55 4.98
CA VAL A 88 42.36 -6.28 3.72
C VAL A 88 41.20 -7.28 3.80
N LYS A 89 41.10 -8.05 4.90
CA LYS A 89 39.98 -8.97 5.13
C LYS A 89 38.64 -8.23 5.12
N ARG A 90 38.56 -7.07 5.77
CA ARG A 90 37.34 -6.26 5.82
C ARG A 90 36.89 -5.83 4.42
N LEU A 91 37.81 -5.32 3.62
CA LEU A 91 37.53 -4.83 2.26
C LEU A 91 37.32 -5.94 1.22
N THR A 92 37.59 -7.20 1.55
CA THR A 92 37.47 -8.32 0.59
C THR A 92 36.40 -9.33 1.00
N LYS A 93 36.46 -9.85 2.23
CA LYS A 93 35.56 -10.89 2.74
C LYS A 93 34.38 -10.30 3.49
N ASP A 94 34.62 -9.40 4.45
CA ASP A 94 33.54 -8.91 5.31
C ASP A 94 32.59 -7.97 4.54
N TRP A 95 33.09 -7.26 3.53
CA TRP A 95 32.27 -6.47 2.60
C TRP A 95 31.17 -7.31 1.93
N ARG A 96 31.43 -8.59 1.62
CA ARG A 96 30.43 -9.47 0.96
C ARG A 96 29.18 -9.68 1.81
N ALA A 97 29.32 -9.68 3.14
CA ALA A 97 28.17 -9.76 4.02
C ALA A 97 27.31 -8.48 3.96
N VAL A 98 27.94 -7.30 3.85
CA VAL A 98 27.25 -6.01 3.70
C VAL A 98 26.51 -5.96 2.36
N GLU A 99 27.20 -6.31 1.28
CA GLU A 99 26.65 -6.39 -0.08
C GLU A 99 25.42 -7.30 -0.13
N SER A 100 25.49 -8.47 0.51
CA SER A 100 24.38 -9.42 0.57
C SER A 100 23.13 -8.84 1.24
N VAL A 101 23.29 -8.08 2.33
CA VAL A 101 22.15 -7.46 3.04
C VAL A 101 21.62 -6.25 2.26
N MET A 102 22.48 -5.46 1.64
CA MET A 102 22.06 -4.33 0.82
C MET A 102 21.27 -4.78 -0.42
N SER A 103 21.66 -5.91 -1.01
CA SER A 103 21.04 -6.46 -2.22
C SER A 103 19.77 -7.27 -1.93
N GLU A 104 19.40 -7.45 -0.66
CA GLU A 104 18.21 -8.19 -0.26
C GLU A 104 16.94 -7.46 -0.72
N ASN A 105 16.15 -8.10 -1.59
CA ASN A 105 14.85 -7.61 -2.02
C ASN A 105 13.75 -8.15 -1.10
N VAL A 106 13.49 -7.44 -0.01
CA VAL A 106 12.41 -7.81 0.92
C VAL A 106 11.02 -7.52 0.34
N GLY A 107 10.87 -6.54 -0.57
CA GLY A 107 9.57 -6.11 -1.08
C GLY A 107 8.84 -7.12 -1.98
N GLN A 108 9.58 -7.99 -2.67
CA GLN A 108 8.99 -8.90 -3.66
C GLN A 108 7.96 -9.87 -3.06
N SER A 109 8.22 -10.41 -1.87
CA SER A 109 7.30 -11.35 -1.20
C SER A 109 6.01 -10.66 -0.77
N PHE A 110 6.08 -9.41 -0.32
CA PHE A 110 4.91 -8.63 0.11
C PHE A 110 4.00 -8.27 -1.07
N VAL A 111 4.58 -7.88 -2.20
CA VAL A 111 3.83 -7.63 -3.46
C VAL A 111 3.15 -8.92 -3.94
N GLN A 112 3.86 -10.05 -3.94
CA GLN A 112 3.29 -11.34 -4.31
C GLN A 112 2.15 -11.77 -3.38
N ASN A 113 2.26 -11.50 -2.08
CA ASN A 113 1.25 -11.86 -1.10
C ASN A 113 -0.07 -11.07 -1.32
N ILE A 114 -0.01 -9.81 -1.76
CA ILE A 114 -1.23 -9.06 -2.15
C ILE A 114 -1.75 -9.53 -3.50
N THR A 115 -0.91 -9.48 -4.52
CA THR A 115 -1.33 -9.69 -5.92
C THR A 115 -1.74 -11.13 -6.22
N GLY A 116 -1.23 -12.10 -5.46
CA GLY A 116 -1.57 -13.51 -5.58
C GLY A 116 -2.69 -13.98 -4.65
N SER A 117 -3.31 -13.09 -3.87
CA SER A 117 -4.38 -13.48 -2.95
C SER A 117 -5.69 -13.66 -3.70
N GLU A 118 -6.26 -14.87 -3.64
CA GLU A 118 -7.60 -15.17 -4.18
C GLU A 118 -8.73 -14.61 -3.28
N VAL A 119 -8.41 -14.20 -2.05
CA VAL A 119 -9.37 -13.69 -1.06
C VAL A 119 -9.57 -12.18 -1.20
N LEU A 120 -8.53 -11.47 -1.63
CA LEU A 120 -8.57 -10.01 -1.80
C LEU A 120 -9.15 -9.67 -3.17
N ARG A 121 -10.14 -8.78 -3.20
CA ARG A 121 -10.73 -8.29 -4.45
C ARG A 121 -10.26 -6.87 -4.70
N PHE A 122 -9.56 -6.68 -5.82
CA PHE A 122 -9.23 -5.36 -6.33
C PHE A 122 -10.22 -4.98 -7.44
N PRO A 123 -10.88 -3.82 -7.36
CA PRO A 123 -11.72 -3.33 -8.45
C PRO A 123 -10.85 -3.00 -9.65
N ASP A 124 -11.44 -3.12 -10.84
CA ASP A 124 -10.80 -2.74 -12.11
C ASP A 124 -11.28 -1.36 -12.60
N ASP A 125 -10.83 -0.98 -13.79
CA ASP A 125 -11.19 0.30 -14.40
C ASP A 125 -12.69 0.41 -14.74
N GLU A 126 -13.37 -0.72 -14.95
CA GLU A 126 -14.81 -0.76 -15.23
C GLU A 126 -15.59 -0.51 -13.94
N ASP A 127 -15.22 -1.16 -12.84
CA ASP A 127 -15.79 -0.92 -11.50
C ASP A 127 -15.66 0.58 -11.11
N LEU A 128 -14.48 1.18 -11.34
CA LEU A 128 -14.24 2.60 -11.09
C LEU A 128 -15.12 3.51 -11.96
N SER A 129 -15.19 3.22 -13.26
CA SER A 129 -16.02 3.98 -14.20
C SER A 129 -17.51 3.88 -13.86
N GLY A 130 -17.97 2.69 -13.46
CA GLY A 130 -19.34 2.45 -12.99
C GLY A 130 -19.68 3.27 -11.75
N ALA A 131 -18.78 3.31 -10.77
CA ALA A 131 -18.94 4.14 -9.57
C ALA A 131 -19.01 5.64 -9.89
N ALA A 132 -18.15 6.12 -10.81
CA ALA A 132 -18.18 7.51 -11.26
C ALA A 132 -19.50 7.87 -11.96
N ILE A 133 -20.01 7.01 -12.84
CA ILE A 133 -21.31 7.19 -13.49
C ILE A 133 -22.45 7.20 -12.46
N ALA A 134 -22.42 6.31 -11.47
CA ALA A 134 -23.43 6.28 -10.41
C ALA A 134 -23.43 7.59 -9.61
N LEU A 135 -22.25 8.15 -9.30
CA LEU A 135 -22.12 9.44 -8.63
C LEU A 135 -22.69 10.60 -9.48
N ILE A 136 -22.38 10.64 -10.78
CA ILE A 136 -22.95 11.63 -11.71
C ILE A 136 -24.48 11.52 -11.76
N ARG A 137 -25.02 10.30 -11.79
CA ARG A 137 -26.48 10.09 -11.77
C ARG A 137 -27.11 10.63 -10.49
N LEU A 138 -26.48 10.44 -9.33
CA LEU A 138 -26.95 11.03 -8.07
C LEU A 138 -26.90 12.55 -8.11
N GLN A 139 -25.81 13.12 -8.66
CA GLN A 139 -25.69 14.55 -8.86
C GLN A 139 -26.83 15.10 -9.71
N ASP A 140 -27.12 14.49 -10.86
CA ASP A 140 -28.17 14.94 -11.77
C ASP A 140 -29.57 14.79 -11.15
N THR A 141 -29.82 13.67 -10.46
CA THR A 141 -31.11 13.37 -9.85
C THR A 141 -31.44 14.32 -8.70
N TYR A 142 -30.45 14.63 -7.85
CA TYR A 142 -30.63 15.47 -6.67
C TYR A 142 -30.14 16.92 -6.86
N LYS A 143 -29.69 17.27 -8.08
CA LYS A 143 -29.15 18.59 -8.45
C LYS A 143 -28.06 19.07 -7.49
N LEU A 144 -27.15 18.17 -7.15
CA LEU A 144 -26.06 18.45 -6.22
C LEU A 144 -25.01 19.37 -6.88
N GLU A 145 -24.43 20.27 -6.09
CA GLU A 145 -23.36 21.14 -6.55
C GLU A 145 -22.05 20.35 -6.75
N THR A 146 -21.47 20.42 -7.94
CA THR A 146 -20.23 19.69 -8.29
C THR A 146 -19.06 20.05 -7.37
N GLY A 147 -18.91 21.33 -7.03
CA GLY A 147 -17.89 21.82 -6.11
C GLY A 147 -18.08 21.33 -4.66
N ALA A 148 -19.32 21.06 -4.26
CA ALA A 148 -19.64 20.49 -2.97
C ALA A 148 -19.30 18.99 -2.94
N ILE A 149 -19.71 18.22 -3.97
CA ILE A 149 -19.37 16.79 -4.11
C ILE A 149 -17.86 16.59 -4.13
N ALA A 150 -17.12 17.37 -4.92
CA ALA A 150 -15.67 17.22 -5.04
C ALA A 150 -14.94 17.42 -3.70
N LYS A 151 -15.51 18.24 -2.82
CA LYS A 151 -15.04 18.51 -1.46
C LYS A 151 -15.65 17.59 -0.39
N GLY A 152 -16.46 16.61 -0.80
CA GLY A 152 -17.14 15.69 0.10
C GLY A 152 -18.31 16.28 0.91
N HIS A 153 -18.83 17.43 0.50
CA HIS A 153 -19.99 18.09 1.12
C HIS A 153 -21.30 17.64 0.43
N LEU A 154 -22.16 16.96 1.17
CA LEU A 154 -23.49 16.59 0.72
C LEU A 154 -24.53 17.15 1.72
N GLN A 155 -25.57 17.84 1.22
CA GLN A 155 -26.67 18.38 2.06
C GLN A 155 -26.24 19.30 3.22
N GLY A 156 -25.12 20.02 3.11
CA GLY A 156 -24.67 21.00 4.13
C GLY A 156 -23.88 20.42 5.29
N ALA A 157 -23.53 19.13 5.26
CA ALA A 157 -22.60 18.50 6.19
C ALA A 157 -21.38 17.95 5.45
N GLN A 158 -20.19 18.04 6.07
CA GLN A 158 -18.98 17.38 5.56
C GLN A 158 -19.10 15.89 5.87
N LEU A 159 -19.35 15.09 4.83
CA LEU A 159 -19.73 13.68 4.95
C LEU A 159 -18.67 12.73 4.39
N SER A 160 -17.69 13.23 3.63
CA SER A 160 -16.68 12.39 2.96
C SER A 160 -15.36 13.14 2.70
N GLN A 161 -14.32 12.39 2.31
CA GLN A 161 -13.03 12.94 1.87
C GLN A 161 -13.17 13.61 0.48
N GLU A 162 -12.20 14.46 0.14
CA GLU A 162 -12.12 15.07 -1.19
C GLU A 162 -11.80 14.01 -2.25
N LEU A 163 -12.30 14.18 -3.47
CA LEU A 163 -12.12 13.21 -4.55
C LEU A 163 -10.68 13.12 -5.10
N THR A 164 -9.77 13.96 -4.61
CA THR A 164 -8.34 14.00 -5.01
C THR A 164 -7.42 13.20 -4.10
N GLY A 165 -7.96 12.29 -3.29
CA GLY A 165 -7.20 11.35 -2.48
C GLY A 165 -6.44 10.32 -3.30
#